data_AF-S8CY89-F1
#
_entry.id   AF-S8CY89-F1
#
_cell.length_a   1.000
_cell.length_b   1.000
_cell.length_c   1.000
_cell.angle_alpha   90.00
_cell.angle_beta   90.00
_cell.angle_gamma   90.00
#
_symmetry.space_group_name_H-M   'P 1'
#
loop_
_entity.id
_entity.type
_entity.pdbx_description
1 polymer ?
#
loop_
_entity_poly.entity_id
_entity_poly.type
_entity_poly.pdbx_seq_one_letter_code
_entity_poly.pdbx_strand_id
1 'polypeptide(L)'
;MPILQDGTKLELEKVLASACMDNKTVFLTTLNKAWIEKDSIFDLYLSSFKYGIDTEWMLKHLIVICIDEEAYEHCRNTTTLYCYYFEIEGVGIANAANFMTPNYIEIVIRRNEILQDALHLGYNVFFTVNRYAKP
;
A
#
# COMPACT_ATOMS: atom_id res chain seq x y z
N MET A 1 13.82 -12.97 -12.06
CA MET A 1 12.68 -12.25 -11.47
C MET A 1 12.73 -12.59 -9.99
N PRO A 2 12.99 -11.65 -9.07
CA PRO A 2 13.01 -12.00 -7.66
C PRO A 2 11.58 -12.34 -7.26
N ILE A 3 11.35 -13.63 -7.10
CA ILE A 3 10.14 -14.18 -6.51
C ILE A 3 10.14 -13.66 -5.07
N LEU A 4 9.05 -13.03 -4.62
CA LEU A 4 8.87 -12.72 -3.20
C LEU A 4 9.19 -13.98 -2.39
N GLN A 5 9.98 -13.86 -1.32
CA GLN A 5 10.32 -15.03 -0.49
C GLN A 5 9.02 -15.74 -0.07
N ASP A 6 9.02 -17.08 0.01
CA ASP A 6 7.79 -17.87 0.21
C ASP A 6 6.94 -17.41 1.41
N GLY A 7 7.57 -16.89 2.47
CA GLY A 7 6.87 -16.28 3.61
C GLY A 7 6.17 -14.95 3.29
N THR A 8 6.83 -14.07 2.52
CA THR A 8 6.29 -12.78 2.08
C THR A 8 5.10 -12.94 1.13
N LYS A 9 5.12 -14.00 0.32
CA LYS A 9 4.02 -14.36 -0.57
C LYS A 9 2.79 -14.88 0.19
N LEU A 10 3.00 -15.72 1.20
CA LEU A 10 1.92 -16.22 2.06
C LEU A 10 1.22 -15.07 2.80
N GLU A 11 1.98 -14.08 3.30
CA GLU A 11 1.39 -12.90 3.95
C GLU A 11 0.60 -12.03 2.97
N LEU A 12 1.09 -11.85 1.74
CA LEU A 12 0.35 -11.14 0.70
C LEU A 12 -1.00 -11.83 0.41
N GLU A 13 -0.99 -13.15 0.24
CA GLU A 13 -2.19 -13.94 0.00
C GLU A 13 -3.23 -13.79 1.13
N LYS A 14 -2.78 -13.81 2.39
CA LYS A 14 -3.66 -13.62 3.55
C LYS A 14 -4.27 -12.22 3.58
N VAL A 15 -3.48 -11.19 3.33
CA VAL A 15 -3.95 -9.80 3.34
C VAL A 15 -4.94 -9.58 2.20
N LEU A 16 -4.64 -10.07 0.99
CA LEU A 16 -5.56 -10.01 -0.15
C LEU A 16 -6.88 -10.71 0.15
N ALA A 17 -6.84 -11.93 0.69
CA ALA A 17 -8.04 -12.70 1.04
C ALA A 17 -8.87 -12.03 2.13
N SER A 18 -8.23 -11.34 3.07
CA SER A 18 -8.93 -10.68 4.18
C SER A 18 -9.58 -9.36 3.77
N ALA A 19 -9.02 -8.69 2.77
CA ALA A 19 -9.48 -7.38 2.31
C ALA A 19 -10.44 -7.46 1.10
N CYS A 20 -10.47 -8.58 0.36
CA CYS A 20 -11.19 -8.59 -0.91
C CYS A 20 -12.71 -8.58 -0.78
N MET A 21 -13.36 -8.03 -1.80
CA MET A 21 -14.79 -8.21 -2.06
C MET A 21 -15.08 -9.64 -2.55
N ASP A 22 -16.36 -10.03 -2.59
CA ASP A 22 -16.81 -11.36 -3.06
C ASP A 22 -16.30 -11.72 -4.47
N ASN A 23 -16.09 -10.72 -5.33
CA ASN A 23 -15.55 -10.87 -6.69
C ASN A 23 -14.01 -10.76 -6.75
N LYS A 24 -13.30 -10.95 -5.64
CA LYS A 24 -11.85 -10.80 -5.49
C LYS A 24 -11.31 -9.42 -5.84
N THR A 25 -12.11 -8.37 -5.69
CA THR A 25 -11.64 -7.00 -5.89
C THR A 25 -10.98 -6.45 -4.63
N VAL A 26 -9.83 -5.79 -4.79
CA VAL A 26 -9.12 -5.07 -3.73
C VAL A 26 -8.72 -3.67 -4.21
N PHE A 27 -8.64 -2.72 -3.28
CA PHE A 27 -8.10 -1.39 -3.52
C PHE A 27 -6.72 -1.29 -2.90
N LEU A 28 -5.77 -0.74 -3.63
CA LEU A 28 -4.41 -0.53 -3.16
C LEU A 28 -4.09 0.95 -3.05
N THR A 29 -3.33 1.28 -2.01
CA THR A 29 -2.62 2.54 -1.86
C THR A 29 -1.21 2.29 -1.33
N THR A 30 -0.33 3.27 -1.45
CA THR A 30 1.05 3.17 -0.96
C THR A 30 1.31 4.22 0.11
N LEU A 31 1.99 3.83 1.19
CA LEU A 31 2.35 4.71 2.30
C LEU A 31 3.85 4.64 2.57
N ASN A 32 4.45 5.80 2.85
CA ASN A 32 5.82 5.91 3.35
C ASN A 32 5.87 6.93 4.51
N LYS A 33 7.02 6.99 5.18
CA LYS A 33 7.30 7.87 6.31
C LYS A 33 7.00 9.35 6.04
N ALA A 34 7.20 9.83 4.81
CA ALA A 34 6.97 11.24 4.49
C ALA A 34 5.49 11.65 4.57
N TRP A 35 4.57 10.68 4.62
CA TRP A 35 3.12 10.93 4.64
C TRP A 35 2.43 10.46 5.93
N ILE A 36 3.16 10.26 7.03
CA ILE A 36 2.61 9.85 8.34
C ILE A 36 2.83 10.89 9.46
N GLU A 37 3.24 12.11 9.11
CA GLU A 37 3.37 13.21 10.07
C GLU A 37 2.02 13.59 10.71
N LYS A 38 2.01 14.34 11.81
CA LYS A 38 0.76 14.80 12.42
C LYS A 38 -0.06 15.63 11.42
N ASP A 39 -1.37 15.38 11.34
CA ASP A 39 -2.27 15.93 10.32
C ASP A 39 -1.82 15.53 8.90
N SER A 40 -1.49 14.24 8.74
CA SER A 40 -0.89 13.74 7.52
C SER A 40 -1.83 13.82 6.31
N ILE A 41 -1.22 13.87 5.14
CA ILE A 41 -1.94 13.67 3.87
C ILE A 41 -2.56 12.27 3.79
N PHE A 42 -2.05 11.29 4.53
CA PHE A 42 -2.67 9.98 4.64
C PHE A 42 -3.99 10.02 5.43
N ASP A 43 -4.03 10.72 6.56
CA ASP A 43 -5.26 10.93 7.35
C ASP A 43 -6.33 11.67 6.55
N LEU A 44 -5.92 12.69 5.79
CA LEU A 44 -6.81 13.41 4.88
C LEU A 44 -7.33 12.50 3.75
N TYR A 45 -6.45 11.66 3.19
CA TYR A 45 -6.82 10.67 2.19
C TYR A 45 -7.86 9.68 2.73
N LEU A 46 -7.67 9.11 3.92
CA LEU A 46 -8.65 8.22 4.53
C LEU A 46 -9.98 8.94 4.84
N SER A 47 -9.89 10.17 5.35
CA SER A 47 -11.06 11.01 5.62
C SER A 47 -11.86 11.30 4.34
N SER A 48 -11.20 11.39 3.18
CA SER A 48 -11.87 11.60 1.90
C SER A 48 -12.80 10.44 1.51
N PHE A 49 -12.50 9.20 1.90
CA PHE A 49 -13.42 8.07 1.70
C PHE A 49 -14.59 8.12 2.67
N LYS A 50 -14.30 8.44 3.94
CA LYS A 50 -15.30 8.48 5.01
C LYS A 50 -16.38 9.54 4.78
N TYR A 51 -15.97 10.70 4.28
CA TYR A 51 -16.87 11.84 4.03
C TYR A 51 -17.19 12.04 2.54
N GLY A 52 -16.67 11.18 1.66
CA GLY A 52 -16.98 11.19 0.23
C GLY A 52 -18.37 10.63 -0.08
N ILE A 53 -18.82 10.83 -1.31
CA ILE A 53 -20.13 10.36 -1.78
C ILE A 53 -20.00 8.88 -2.13
N ASP A 54 -20.57 8.01 -1.29
CA ASP A 54 -20.64 6.56 -1.50
C ASP A 54 -19.26 5.89 -1.66
N THR A 55 -18.28 6.33 -0.85
CA THR A 55 -16.90 5.84 -0.88
C THR A 55 -16.44 5.16 0.41
N GLU A 56 -17.19 5.29 1.52
CA GLU A 56 -16.77 4.76 2.83
C GLU A 56 -16.58 3.25 2.81
N TRP A 57 -17.40 2.53 2.03
CA TRP A 57 -17.32 1.08 1.90
C TRP A 57 -15.96 0.61 1.35
N MET A 58 -15.27 1.44 0.56
CA MET A 58 -13.96 1.11 -0.01
C MET A 58 -12.88 0.94 1.06
N LEU A 59 -13.01 1.62 2.21
CA LEU A 59 -12.05 1.50 3.32
C LEU A 59 -11.97 0.07 3.86
N LYS A 60 -13.07 -0.69 3.78
CA LYS A 60 -13.12 -2.11 4.18
C LYS A 60 -12.39 -3.04 3.22
N HIS A 61 -12.00 -2.53 2.06
CA HIS A 61 -11.32 -3.29 1.01
C HIS A 61 -9.99 -2.66 0.60
N LEU A 62 -9.51 -1.70 1.39
CA LEU A 62 -8.29 -0.96 1.14
C LEU A 62 -7.11 -1.65 1.81
N ILE A 63 -6.13 -2.02 1.00
CA ILE A 63 -4.82 -2.49 1.43
C ILE A 63 -3.82 -1.35 1.25
N VAL A 64 -3.07 -1.09 2.32
CA VAL A 64 -2.01 -0.09 2.38
C VAL A 64 -0.68 -0.79 2.26
N ILE A 65 -0.03 -0.61 1.11
CA ILE A 65 1.32 -1.10 0.85
C ILE A 65 2.30 -0.12 1.49
N CYS A 66 2.93 -0.54 2.58
CA CYS A 66 3.87 0.24 3.37
C CYS A 66 5.30 0.02 2.83
N ILE A 67 5.99 1.12 2.54
CA ILE A 67 7.33 1.11 1.93
C ILE A 67 8.44 1.02 2.99
N ASP A 68 8.16 1.48 4.21
CA ASP A 68 9.09 1.49 5.33
C ASP A 68 8.38 1.08 6.64
N GLU A 69 9.19 0.72 7.64
CA GLU A 69 8.72 0.21 8.92
C GLU A 69 7.89 1.26 9.69
N GLU A 70 8.27 2.54 9.64
CA GLU A 70 7.51 3.59 10.33
C GLU A 70 6.11 3.77 9.74
N ALA A 71 5.99 3.73 8.40
CA ALA A 71 4.72 3.70 7.71
C ALA A 71 3.89 2.47 8.06
N TYR A 72 4.52 1.30 8.19
CA TYR A 72 3.84 0.08 8.57
C TYR A 72 3.29 0.15 10.00
N GLU A 73 4.08 0.64 10.96
CA GLU A 73 3.61 0.84 12.33
C GLU A 73 2.45 1.83 12.40
N HIS A 74 2.55 2.96 11.69
CA HIS A 74 1.46 3.92 11.62
C HIS A 74 0.18 3.31 11.02
N CYS A 75 0.30 2.54 9.94
CA CYS A 75 -0.82 1.84 9.33
C CYS A 75 -1.48 0.86 10.31
N ARG A 76 -0.70 0.01 10.98
CA ARG A 76 -1.23 -0.99 11.93
C ARG A 76 -1.91 -0.36 13.14
N ASN A 77 -1.45 0.80 13.59
CA ASN A 77 -2.07 1.54 14.67
C ASN A 77 -3.42 2.15 14.27
N THR A 78 -3.73 2.22 12.97
CA THR A 78 -5.03 2.67 12.46
C THR A 78 -5.99 1.48 12.36
N THR A 79 -6.92 1.36 13.32
CA THR A 79 -7.73 0.16 13.65
C THR A 79 -8.64 -0.40 12.53
N THR A 80 -8.57 0.08 11.29
CA THR A 80 -9.49 -0.32 10.20
C THR A 80 -8.81 -0.66 8.89
N LEU A 81 -7.48 -0.75 8.84
CA LEU A 81 -6.75 -0.91 7.57
C LEU A 81 -6.08 -2.27 7.46
N TYR A 82 -6.01 -2.78 6.24
CA TYR A 82 -5.18 -3.93 5.90
C TYR A 82 -3.80 -3.42 5.50
N CYS A 83 -2.79 -3.72 6.28
CA CYS A 83 -1.44 -3.22 6.07
C CYS A 83 -0.55 -4.34 5.52
N TYR A 84 0.19 -4.06 4.45
CA TYR A 84 1.18 -4.98 3.90
C TYR A 84 2.52 -4.27 3.79
N TYR A 85 3.54 -4.83 4.43
CA TYR A 85 4.90 -4.32 4.35
C TYR A 85 5.77 -5.28 3.54
N PHE A 86 6.64 -4.72 2.72
CA PHE A 86 7.66 -5.47 1.99
C PHE A 86 9.02 -4.84 2.25
N GLU A 87 10.02 -5.69 2.45
CA GLU A 87 11.38 -5.24 2.69
C GLU A 87 12.11 -4.99 1.37
N ILE A 88 12.79 -3.85 1.28
CA ILE A 88 13.77 -3.58 0.24
C ILE A 88 15.15 -3.73 0.86
N GLU A 89 15.85 -4.82 0.54
CA GLU A 89 17.22 -5.05 1.02
C GLU A 89 18.17 -3.92 0.57
N GLY A 90 18.95 -3.39 1.50
CA GLY A 90 20.09 -2.51 1.20
C GLY A 90 19.78 -1.04 0.95
N VAL A 91 18.54 -0.58 1.17
CA VAL A 91 18.16 0.82 0.93
C VAL A 91 17.49 1.44 2.15
N GLY A 92 18.11 2.45 2.75
CA GLY A 92 17.46 3.31 3.74
C GLY A 92 16.42 4.21 3.09
N ILE A 93 15.24 3.68 2.79
CA ILE A 93 14.12 4.39 2.13
C ILE A 93 13.32 5.18 3.17
N ALA A 94 14.00 5.96 4.00
CA ALA A 94 13.36 6.69 5.08
C ALA A 94 12.84 8.08 4.66
N ASN A 95 12.71 8.38 3.37
CA ASN A 95 12.27 9.70 2.88
C ASN A 95 11.50 9.59 1.56
N ALA A 96 10.80 10.67 1.16
CA ALA A 96 10.22 10.81 -0.17
C ALA A 96 11.30 10.47 -1.22
N ALA A 97 11.22 9.27 -1.79
CA ALA A 97 12.19 8.85 -2.80
C ALA A 97 12.05 9.81 -3.98
N ASN A 98 13.06 10.66 -4.18
CA ASN A 98 13.06 11.63 -5.27
C ASN A 98 12.82 10.89 -6.58
N PHE A 99 11.96 11.46 -7.42
CA PHE A 99 11.56 10.85 -8.69
C PHE A 99 12.78 10.40 -9.50
N MET A 100 12.73 9.18 -10.04
CA MET A 100 13.78 8.55 -10.85
C MET A 100 15.12 8.26 -10.15
N THR A 101 15.21 8.39 -8.83
CA THR A 101 16.36 7.86 -8.08
C THR A 101 16.37 6.32 -8.10
N PRO A 102 17.54 5.66 -7.90
CA PRO A 102 17.60 4.21 -7.76
C PRO A 102 16.62 3.66 -6.72
N ASN A 103 16.48 4.34 -5.59
CA ASN A 103 15.53 3.98 -4.53
C ASN A 103 14.07 4.07 -5.01
N TYR A 104 13.72 5.13 -5.74
CA TYR A 104 12.39 5.26 -6.34
C TYR A 104 12.10 4.13 -7.32
N ILE A 105 13.08 3.77 -8.16
CA ILE A 105 12.95 2.69 -9.15
C ILE A 105 12.72 1.35 -8.44
N GLU A 106 13.46 1.06 -7.38
CA GLU A 106 13.28 -0.18 -6.61
C GLU A 106 11.89 -0.27 -5.98
N ILE A 107 11.37 0.83 -5.40
CA ILE A 107 9.99 0.89 -4.90
C ILE A 107 8.98 0.56 -6.02
N VAL A 108 9.17 1.15 -7.20
CA VAL A 108 8.27 0.91 -8.34
C VAL A 108 8.35 -0.55 -8.81
N ILE A 109 9.55 -1.13 -8.86
CA ILE A 109 9.75 -2.55 -9.21
C ILE A 109 9.01 -3.43 -8.22
N ARG A 110 9.26 -3.28 -6.92
CA ARG A 110 8.61 -4.08 -5.88
C ARG A 110 7.11 -3.92 -5.84
N ARG A 111 6.61 -2.70 -6.02
CA ARG A 111 5.18 -2.45 -6.15
C ARG A 111 4.62 -3.24 -7.34
N ASN A 112 5.29 -3.23 -8.49
CA ASN A 112 4.84 -4.00 -9.66
C ASN A 112 4.88 -5.51 -9.45
N GLU A 113 5.85 -6.04 -8.68
CA GLU A 113 5.89 -7.45 -8.29
C GLU A 113 4.66 -7.85 -7.47
N ILE A 114 4.30 -7.04 -6.46
CA ILE A 114 3.08 -7.26 -5.66
C ILE A 114 1.83 -7.27 -6.54
N LEU A 115 1.75 -6.36 -7.51
CA LEU A 115 0.63 -6.31 -8.46
C LEU A 115 0.57 -7.55 -9.34
N GLN A 116 1.72 -7.97 -9.86
CA GLN A 116 1.83 -9.16 -10.68
C GLN A 116 1.37 -10.40 -9.90
N ASP A 117 1.79 -10.53 -8.63
CA ASP A 117 1.40 -11.65 -7.78
C ASP A 117 -0.10 -11.63 -7.46
N ALA A 118 -0.67 -10.47 -7.11
CA ALA A 118 -2.12 -10.34 -6.91
C ALA A 118 -2.91 -10.76 -8.16
N LEU A 119 -2.46 -10.35 -9.35
CA LEU A 119 -3.08 -10.74 -10.62
C LEU A 119 -2.95 -12.24 -10.90
N HIS A 120 -1.79 -12.86 -10.64
CA HIS A 120 -1.61 -14.31 -10.77
C HIS A 120 -2.51 -15.12 -9.83
N LEU A 121 -2.81 -14.57 -8.65
CA LEU A 121 -3.75 -15.14 -7.68
C LEU A 121 -5.23 -14.92 -8.05
N GLY A 122 -5.49 -14.18 -9.13
CA GLY A 122 -6.81 -13.92 -9.69
C GLY A 122 -7.59 -12.79 -9.01
N TYR A 123 -6.90 -11.83 -8.38
CA TYR A 123 -7.52 -10.64 -7.81
C TYR A 123 -7.69 -9.53 -8.85
N ASN A 124 -8.77 -8.76 -8.72
CA ASN A 124 -8.96 -7.50 -9.45
C ASN A 124 -8.38 -6.36 -8.61
N VAL A 125 -7.45 -5.61 -9.16
CA VAL A 125 -6.69 -4.61 -8.42
C VAL A 125 -6.99 -3.21 -8.92
N PHE A 126 -7.45 -2.33 -8.03
CA PHE A 126 -7.71 -0.92 -8.34
C PHE A 126 -6.84 0.00 -7.48
N PHE A 127 -6.42 1.13 -8.05
CA PHE A 127 -5.67 2.16 -7.32
C PHE A 127 -6.55 3.38 -7.09
N THR A 128 -6.35 4.01 -5.94
CA THR A 128 -6.89 5.33 -5.68
C THR A 128 -5.75 6.33 -5.65
N VAL A 129 -5.94 7.46 -6.34
CA VAL A 129 -4.87 8.42 -6.57
C VAL A 129 -4.95 9.52 -5.52
N ASN A 130 -3.87 9.71 -4.77
CA ASN A 130 -3.73 10.89 -3.91
C ASN A 130 -3.16 12.05 -4.74
N ARG A 131 -3.97 13.06 -5.05
CA ARG A 131 -3.53 14.21 -5.86
C ARG A 131 -2.71 15.25 -5.10
N TYR A 132 -2.42 15.03 -3.82
CA TYR A 132 -1.65 15.96 -2.99
C TYR A 132 -0.16 15.61 -2.88
N ALA A 133 0.33 14.66 -3.68
CA ALA A 133 1.76 14.41 -3.79
C ALA A 133 2.47 15.67 -4.35
N LYS A 134 3.26 16.36 -3.51
CA LYS A 134 4.10 17.48 -3.95
C LYS A 134 5.00 17.03 -5.11
N PRO A 135 5.09 17.80 -6.20
CA PRO A 135 6.09 17.58 -7.24
C PRO A 135 7.51 17.72 -6.69
#